data_AF-A0A3D9CT09-F1
#
_entry.id   AF-A0A3D9CT09-F1
#
_cell.length_a   1.000
_cell.length_b   1.000
_cell.length_c   1.000
_cell.angle_alpha   90.00
_cell.angle_beta   90.00
_cell.angle_gamma   90.00
#
_symmetry.space_group_name_H-M   'P 1'
#
loop_
_entity.id
_entity.type
_entity.pdbx_description
1 polymer ?
#
loop_
_entity_poly.entity_id
_entity_poly.type
_entity_poly.pdbx_seq_one_letter_code
_entity_poly.pdbx_strand_id
1 'polypeptide(L)'
;MDFYNILLNAHKGFGYLELLLVALFIVALLATMFGFSGKVNNFLKKTTLFTMIFFHIQFLLGIIMLITTFSGGLNMGEVMKNSALRFQYVEHPFSMLIAAVLMTIVNKKVKSNDTISLGVVIMGLIAVGLFAFAFPWTRVFGA
;
A
#
# COMPACT_ATOMS: atom_id res chain seq x y z
N MET A 1 -16.47 6.16 -20.34
CA MET A 1 -17.09 5.52 -19.16
C MET A 1 -16.55 4.10 -18.95
N ASP A 2 -16.46 3.28 -20.01
CA ASP A 2 -16.05 1.87 -19.87
C ASP A 2 -14.62 1.68 -19.33
N PHE A 3 -13.64 2.43 -19.84
CA PHE A 3 -12.25 2.31 -19.39
C PHE A 3 -12.06 2.68 -17.92
N TYR A 4 -12.68 3.78 -17.46
CA TYR A 4 -12.60 4.19 -16.04
C TYR A 4 -13.20 3.12 -15.12
N ASN A 5 -14.34 2.53 -15.51
CA ASN A 5 -14.98 1.46 -14.73
C ASN A 5 -14.11 0.20 -14.68
N ILE A 6 -13.41 -0.14 -15.77
CA ILE A 6 -12.44 -1.25 -15.77
C ILE A 6 -11.32 -0.97 -14.77
N LEU A 7 -10.72 0.23 -14.80
CA LEU A 7 -9.67 0.62 -13.86
C LEU A 7 -10.16 0.62 -12.41
N LEU A 8 -11.36 1.15 -12.16
CA LEU A 8 -11.96 1.20 -10.82
C LEU A 8 -12.17 -0.22 -10.26
N ASN A 9 -12.70 -1.14 -11.07
CA ASN A 9 -12.90 -2.52 -10.66
C ASN A 9 -11.57 -3.26 -10.47
N ALA A 10 -10.58 -3.01 -11.33
CA ALA A 10 -9.24 -3.57 -11.15
C ALA A 10 -8.58 -3.06 -9.87
N HIS A 11 -8.64 -1.76 -9.61
CA HIS A 11 -8.09 -1.14 -8.39
C HIS A 11 -8.74 -1.73 -7.13
N LYS A 12 -10.08 -1.83 -7.11
CA LYS A 12 -10.83 -2.49 -6.02
C LYS A 12 -10.43 -3.96 -5.84
N GLY A 13 -10.42 -4.73 -6.93
CA GLY A 13 -10.11 -6.17 -6.89
C GLY A 13 -8.71 -6.44 -6.35
N PHE A 14 -7.73 -5.69 -6.84
CA PHE A 14 -6.36 -5.76 -6.34
C PHE A 14 -6.22 -5.27 -4.89
N GLY A 15 -7.06 -4.35 -4.41
CA GLY A 15 -7.07 -3.96 -3.00
C GLY A 15 -7.36 -5.13 -2.04
N TYR A 16 -8.22 -6.07 -2.43
CA TYR A 16 -8.45 -7.31 -1.65
C TYR A 16 -7.23 -8.23 -1.67
N LEU A 17 -6.56 -8.35 -2.82
CA LEU A 17 -5.32 -9.12 -2.93
C LEU A 17 -4.20 -8.49 -2.10
N GLU A 18 -4.12 -7.16 -2.09
CA GLU A 18 -3.14 -6.42 -1.31
C GLU A 18 -3.33 -6.61 0.20
N LEU A 19 -4.59 -6.64 0.70
CA LEU A 19 -4.87 -7.02 2.09
C LEU A 19 -4.27 -8.38 2.46
N LEU A 20 -4.46 -9.39 1.60
CA LEU A 20 -3.89 -10.72 1.82
C LEU A 20 -2.35 -10.67 1.81
N LEU A 21 -1.74 -9.99 0.83
CA LEU A 21 -0.29 -9.87 0.72
C LEU A 21 0.31 -9.15 1.93
N VAL A 22 -0.31 -8.06 2.39
CA VAL A 22 0.08 -7.32 3.59
C VAL A 22 -0.01 -8.20 4.83
N ALA A 23 -1.09 -8.96 5.01
CA ALA A 23 -1.21 -9.89 6.13
C ALA A 23 -0.09 -10.95 6.11
N LEU A 24 0.16 -11.56 4.96
CA LEU A 24 1.27 -12.53 4.78
C LEU A 24 2.63 -11.90 5.03
N PHE A 25 2.84 -10.65 4.60
CA PHE A 25 4.06 -9.90 4.83
C PHE A 25 4.28 -9.61 6.33
N ILE A 26 3.27 -9.16 7.07
CA ILE A 26 3.36 -8.90 8.51
C ILE A 26 3.73 -10.19 9.25
N VAL A 27 3.03 -11.30 8.96
CA VAL A 27 3.31 -12.60 9.58
C VAL A 27 4.75 -13.02 9.27
N ALA A 28 5.18 -12.94 8.02
CA ALA A 28 6.55 -13.29 7.63
C ALA A 28 7.59 -12.41 8.33
N LEU A 29 7.35 -11.10 8.41
CA LEU A 29 8.26 -10.12 8.99
C LEU A 29 8.47 -10.37 10.49
N LEU A 30 7.38 -10.54 11.24
CA LEU A 30 7.43 -10.79 12.68
C LEU A 30 7.98 -12.19 12.99
N ALA A 31 7.59 -13.21 12.22
CA ALA A 31 8.15 -14.56 12.37
C ALA A 31 9.65 -14.58 12.10
N THR A 32 10.14 -13.85 11.09
CA THR A 32 11.58 -13.71 10.86
C THR A 32 12.29 -13.03 12.01
N MET A 33 11.76 -11.91 12.53
CA MET A 33 12.40 -11.18 13.63
C MET A 33 12.47 -12.01 14.91
N PHE A 34 11.35 -12.61 15.33
CA PHE A 34 11.23 -13.23 16.65
C PHE A 34 11.36 -14.75 16.65
N GLY A 35 11.05 -15.42 15.54
CA GLY A 35 11.10 -16.88 15.42
C GLY A 35 12.37 -17.42 14.73
N PHE A 36 12.97 -16.64 13.83
CA PHE A 36 14.16 -17.07 13.06
C PHE A 36 15.42 -16.27 13.41
N SER A 37 15.44 -15.61 14.58
CA SER A 37 16.56 -14.76 15.04
C SER A 37 16.98 -13.71 14.00
N GLY A 38 16.00 -13.15 13.28
CA GLY A 38 16.21 -12.18 12.20
C GLY A 38 16.72 -12.77 10.89
N LYS A 39 17.03 -14.07 10.78
CA LYS A 39 17.57 -14.67 9.55
C LYS A 39 16.53 -14.67 8.43
N VAL A 40 16.83 -13.94 7.36
CA VAL A 40 15.94 -13.78 6.22
C VAL A 40 15.74 -15.10 5.50
N ASN A 41 14.48 -15.54 5.41
CA ASN A 41 14.10 -16.73 4.67
C ASN A 41 13.41 -16.40 3.33
N ASN A 42 13.21 -17.42 2.49
CA ASN A 42 12.58 -17.25 1.18
C ASN A 42 11.12 -16.79 1.27
N PHE A 43 10.41 -17.12 2.36
CA PHE A 43 9.03 -16.68 2.56
C PHE A 43 8.96 -15.17 2.71
N LEU A 44 9.76 -14.58 3.63
CA LEU A 44 9.86 -13.13 3.80
C LEU A 44 10.29 -12.43 2.50
N LYS A 45 11.28 -12.97 1.78
CA LYS A 45 11.72 -12.38 0.49
C LYS A 45 10.58 -12.30 -0.52
N LYS A 46 9.78 -13.37 -0.64
CA LYS A 46 8.65 -13.43 -1.59
C LYS A 46 7.50 -12.53 -1.16
N THR A 47 7.05 -12.61 0.10
CA THR A 47 5.92 -11.79 0.58
C THR A 47 6.25 -10.30 0.54
N THR A 48 7.47 -9.90 0.90
CA THR A 48 7.93 -8.51 0.79
C THR A 48 7.93 -8.03 -0.66
N LEU A 49 8.44 -8.86 -1.59
CA LEU A 49 8.49 -8.52 -3.01
C LEU A 49 7.09 -8.34 -3.61
N PHE A 50 6.18 -9.29 -3.38
CA PHE A 50 4.83 -9.20 -3.91
C PHE A 50 4.06 -8.02 -3.32
N THR A 51 4.17 -7.79 -2.01
CA THR A 51 3.54 -6.63 -1.36
C THR A 51 4.06 -5.32 -1.95
N MET A 52 5.39 -5.20 -2.12
CA MET A 52 5.98 -4.02 -2.74
C MET A 52 5.46 -3.81 -4.18
N ILE A 53 5.41 -4.85 -5.00
CA ILE A 53 4.91 -4.74 -6.39
C ILE A 53 3.45 -4.26 -6.39
N PHE A 54 2.60 -4.84 -5.56
CA PHE A 54 1.18 -4.48 -5.52
C PHE A 54 0.94 -3.06 -4.97
N PHE A 55 1.76 -2.59 -4.02
CA PHE A 55 1.72 -1.19 -3.58
C PHE A 55 1.96 -0.22 -4.74
N HIS A 56 2.89 -0.56 -5.65
CA HIS A 56 3.16 0.26 -6.84
C HIS A 56 2.05 0.15 -7.87
N ILE A 57 1.51 -1.05 -8.12
CA ILE A 57 0.38 -1.23 -9.05
C ILE A 57 -0.83 -0.42 -8.56
N GLN A 58 -1.15 -0.51 -7.27
CA GLN A 58 -2.25 0.23 -6.65
C GLN A 58 -2.05 1.74 -6.77
N PHE A 59 -0.85 2.21 -6.44
CA PHE A 59 -0.52 3.62 -6.56
C PHE A 59 -0.62 4.13 -8.00
N LEU A 60 -0.10 3.39 -8.98
CA LEU A 60 -0.16 3.78 -10.40
C LEU A 60 -1.60 3.80 -10.93
N LEU A 61 -2.41 2.78 -10.61
CA LEU A 61 -3.84 2.78 -10.96
C LEU A 61 -4.56 3.96 -10.29
N GLY A 62 -4.23 4.24 -9.03
CA GLY A 62 -4.73 5.37 -8.27
C GLY A 62 -4.42 6.71 -8.93
N ILE A 63 -3.18 6.92 -9.40
CA ILE A 63 -2.77 8.14 -10.12
C ILE A 63 -3.59 8.32 -11.40
N ILE A 64 -3.77 7.27 -12.20
CA ILE A 64 -4.52 7.36 -13.46
C ILE A 64 -5.97 7.79 -13.16
N MET A 65 -6.60 7.20 -12.14
CA MET A 65 -7.94 7.60 -11.70
C MET A 65 -7.98 9.02 -11.14
N LEU A 66 -6.96 9.45 -10.41
CA LEU A 66 -6.85 10.80 -9.84
C LEU A 66 -6.80 11.84 -10.96
N ILE A 67 -5.89 11.65 -11.93
CA ILE A 67 -5.77 12.53 -13.11
C ILE A 67 -7.09 12.58 -13.89
N THR A 68 -7.71 11.42 -14.13
CA THR A 68 -8.99 11.35 -14.85
C THR A 68 -10.09 12.14 -14.12
N THR A 69 -10.12 12.07 -12.79
CA THR A 69 -11.12 12.77 -11.97
C THR A 69 -10.90 14.29 -11.99
N PHE A 70 -9.66 14.77 -11.84
CA PHE A 70 -9.36 16.20 -11.89
C PHE A 70 -9.56 16.80 -13.28
N SER A 71 -9.17 16.09 -14.35
CA SER A 71 -9.44 16.50 -15.73
C SER A 71 -10.94 16.54 -16.06
N GLY A 72 -11.77 15.81 -15.29
CA GLY A 72 -13.23 15.84 -15.37
C GLY A 72 -13.89 17.07 -14.72
N GLY A 73 -13.11 18.01 -14.16
CA GLY A 73 -13.61 19.27 -13.60
C GLY A 73 -13.72 19.31 -12.08
N LEU A 74 -13.10 18.36 -11.36
CA LEU A 74 -13.07 18.39 -9.89
C LEU A 74 -12.32 19.65 -9.40
N ASN A 75 -13.00 20.48 -8.59
CA ASN A 75 -12.45 21.73 -8.11
C ASN A 75 -11.59 21.52 -6.86
N MET A 76 -10.30 21.86 -6.94
CA MET A 76 -9.38 21.69 -5.80
C MET A 76 -9.76 22.52 -4.57
N GLY A 77 -10.34 23.71 -4.76
CA GLY A 77 -10.84 24.55 -3.67
C GLY A 77 -11.99 23.91 -2.90
N GLU A 78 -12.83 23.11 -3.56
CA GLU A 78 -13.87 22.31 -2.92
C GLU A 78 -13.27 21.08 -2.21
N VAL A 79 -12.35 20.37 -2.88
CA VAL A 79 -11.65 19.21 -2.32
C VAL A 79 -11.00 19.55 -0.99
N MET A 80 -10.33 20.70 -0.89
CA MET A 80 -9.64 21.08 0.34
C MET A 80 -10.61 21.42 1.49
N LYS A 81 -11.80 21.93 1.18
CA LYS A 81 -12.82 22.30 2.19
C LYS A 81 -13.60 21.10 2.72
N ASN A 82 -13.78 20.06 1.92
CA ASN A 82 -14.50 18.85 2.32
C ASN A 82 -13.54 17.77 2.81
N SER A 83 -13.66 17.35 4.08
CA SER A 83 -12.77 16.35 4.67
C SER A 83 -12.79 15.00 3.95
N ALA A 84 -13.95 14.54 3.47
CA ALA A 84 -14.07 13.28 2.75
C ALA A 84 -13.38 13.33 1.38
N LEU A 85 -13.55 14.44 0.65
CA LEU A 85 -12.87 14.64 -0.64
C LEU A 85 -11.36 14.79 -0.45
N ARG A 86 -10.91 15.55 0.55
CA ARG A 86 -9.49 15.72 0.87
C ARG A 86 -8.84 14.39 1.25
N PHE A 87 -9.51 13.58 2.07
CA PHE A 87 -9.02 12.24 2.38
C PHE A 87 -8.85 11.40 1.12
N GLN A 88 -9.88 11.32 0.27
CA GLN A 88 -9.88 10.46 -0.91
C GLN A 88 -8.89 10.88 -2.01
N TYR A 89 -8.71 12.18 -2.23
CA TYR A 89 -7.95 12.71 -3.36
C TYR A 89 -6.60 13.34 -3.00
N VAL A 90 -6.31 13.54 -1.72
CA VAL A 90 -5.04 14.14 -1.26
C VAL A 90 -4.34 13.21 -0.25
N GLU A 91 -4.99 12.91 0.87
CA GLU A 91 -4.35 12.20 1.98
C GLU A 91 -4.11 10.72 1.64
N HIS A 92 -5.09 10.06 1.01
CA HIS A 92 -4.98 8.68 0.53
C HIS A 92 -3.83 8.49 -0.48
N PRO A 93 -3.78 9.19 -1.63
CA PRO A 93 -2.70 8.99 -2.60
C PRO A 93 -1.33 9.40 -2.02
N PHE A 94 -1.27 10.41 -1.14
CA PHE A 94 -0.02 10.79 -0.48
C PHE A 94 0.48 9.70 0.47
N SER A 95 -0.41 9.12 1.29
CA SER A 95 -0.09 8.00 2.17
C SER A 95 0.42 6.79 1.38
N MET A 96 -0.26 6.45 0.28
CA MET A 96 0.13 5.33 -0.59
C MET A 96 1.47 5.56 -1.30
N LEU A 97 1.78 6.79 -1.69
CA LEU A 97 3.10 7.14 -2.24
C LEU A 97 4.21 6.84 -1.22
N ILE A 98 4.06 7.33 0.01
CA ILE A 98 5.05 7.09 1.07
C ILE A 98 5.15 5.60 1.36
N ALA A 99 4.03 4.89 1.47
CA ALA A 99 3.99 3.46 1.69
C ALA A 99 4.76 2.67 0.60
N ALA A 100 4.55 3.00 -0.68
CA ALA A 100 5.24 2.37 -1.80
C ALA A 100 6.75 2.61 -1.78
N VAL A 101 7.19 3.85 -1.49
CA VAL A 101 8.61 4.19 -1.35
C VAL A 101 9.26 3.41 -0.21
N LEU A 102 8.62 3.36 0.96
CA LEU A 102 9.12 2.61 2.11
C LEU A 102 9.22 1.11 1.80
N MET A 103 8.20 0.53 1.16
CA MET A 103 8.23 -0.88 0.76
C MET A 103 9.34 -1.20 -0.25
N THR A 104 9.71 -0.26 -1.12
CA THR A 104 10.88 -0.41 -1.99
C THR A 104 12.17 -0.52 -1.17
N ILE A 105 12.34 0.34 -0.16
CA ILE A 105 13.52 0.32 0.72
C ILE A 105 13.55 -0.98 1.54
N VAL A 106 12.42 -1.37 2.13
CA VAL A 106 12.28 -2.62 2.90
C VAL A 106 12.64 -3.82 2.03
N ASN A 107 12.08 -3.92 0.82
CA ASN A 107 12.38 -5.00 -0.12
C ASN A 107 13.88 -5.05 -0.49
N LYS A 108 14.51 -3.89 -0.74
CA LYS A 108 15.96 -3.83 -0.99
C LYS A 108 16.75 -4.37 0.21
N LYS A 109 16.41 -3.95 1.44
CA LYS A 109 17.09 -4.40 2.66
C LYS A 109 16.88 -5.89 2.92
N VAL A 110 15.67 -6.40 2.77
CA VAL A 110 15.35 -7.83 2.92
C VAL A 110 16.08 -8.69 1.88
N LYS A 111 16.27 -8.20 0.64
CA LYS A 111 16.98 -8.95 -0.40
C LYS A 111 18.50 -8.97 -0.22
N SER A 112 19.09 -7.87 0.25
CA SER A 112 20.54 -7.69 0.27
C SER A 112 21.22 -8.08 1.59
N ASN A 113 20.47 -8.45 2.63
CA ASN A 113 21.04 -8.81 3.93
C ASN A 113 20.58 -10.21 4.35
N ASP A 114 21.44 -10.94 5.06
CA ASP A 114 21.12 -12.26 5.60
C ASP A 114 20.24 -12.19 6.85
N THR A 115 20.27 -11.05 7.54
CA THR A 115 19.42 -10.78 8.70
C THR A 115 18.69 -9.43 8.55
N ILE A 116 17.49 -9.35 9.12
CA ILE A 116 16.75 -8.08 9.24
C ILE A 116 17.05 -7.40 10.57
N SER A 117 17.10 -6.07 10.54
CA SER A 117 17.19 -5.24 11.74
C SER A 117 15.82 -4.75 12.19
N LEU A 118 15.69 -4.38 13.46
CA LEU A 118 14.47 -3.80 14.00
C LEU A 118 14.03 -2.53 13.24
N GLY A 119 14.98 -1.74 12.73
CA GLY A 119 14.68 -0.58 11.89
C GLY A 119 13.97 -0.94 10.58
N VAL A 120 14.31 -2.07 9.96
CA VAL A 120 13.60 -2.58 8.77
C VAL A 120 12.19 -3.04 9.14
N VAL A 121 12.04 -3.69 10.30
CA VAL A 121 10.73 -4.10 10.81
C VAL A 121 9.82 -2.90 11.04
N ILE A 122 10.30 -1.89 11.77
CA ILE A 122 9.56 -0.64 12.03
C ILE A 122 9.20 0.06 10.72
N MET A 123 10.13 0.17 9.78
CA MET A 123 9.87 0.75 8.47
C MET A 123 8.77 0.00 7.70
N GLY A 124 8.81 -1.34 7.72
CA GLY A 124 7.77 -2.17 7.12
C GLY A 124 6.40 -1.97 7.78
N LEU A 125 6.36 -1.89 9.11
CA LEU A 125 5.12 -1.64 9.86
C LEU A 125 4.57 -0.22 9.63
N ILE A 126 5.43 0.79 9.47
CA ILE A 126 5.00 2.14 9.09
C ILE A 126 4.39 2.13 7.69
N ALA A 127 5.01 1.46 6.72
CA ALA A 127 4.47 1.35 5.36
C ALA A 127 3.09 0.66 5.36
N VAL A 128 2.94 -0.42 6.12
CA VAL A 128 1.66 -1.11 6.33
C VAL A 128 0.64 -0.21 7.04
N GLY A 129 1.07 0.56 8.04
CA GLY A 129 0.19 1.49 8.75
C GLY A 129 -0.34 2.61 7.86
N LEU A 130 0.49 3.12 6.95
CA LEU A 130 0.10 4.11 5.94
C LEU A 130 -0.89 3.52 4.92
N PHE A 131 -0.65 2.29 4.47
CA PHE A 131 -1.61 1.55 3.66
C PHE A 131 -2.94 1.35 4.40
N ALA A 132 -2.90 0.90 5.66
CA ALA A 132 -4.09 0.68 6.48
C ALA A 132 -4.84 1.99 6.74
N PHE A 133 -4.15 3.11 6.94
CA PHE A 133 -4.78 4.43 7.04
C PHE A 133 -5.55 4.79 5.76
N ALA A 134 -4.94 4.51 4.60
CA ALA A 134 -5.51 4.82 3.30
C ALA A 134 -6.62 3.84 2.87
N PHE A 135 -6.65 2.63 3.43
CA PHE A 135 -7.57 1.57 3.03
C PHE A 135 -9.02 1.88 3.45
N PRO A 136 -10.02 1.75 2.57
CA PRO A 136 -11.39 2.16 2.84
C PRO A 136 -12.18 1.09 3.63
N TRP A 137 -11.81 0.87 4.89
CA TRP A 137 -12.37 -0.19 5.76
C TRP A 137 -13.91 -0.24 5.79
N THR A 138 -14.58 0.88 6.06
CA THR A 138 -16.05 0.94 6.12
C THR A 138 -16.70 0.59 4.77
N ARG A 139 -16.09 0.99 3.65
CA ARG A 139 -16.63 0.67 2.31
C ARG A 139 -16.51 -0.82 1.97
N VAL A 140 -15.49 -1.48 2.52
CA VAL A 140 -15.17 -2.88 2.21
C VAL A 140 -15.86 -3.85 3.17
N PHE A 141 -15.94 -3.51 4.46
CA PHE A 141 -16.44 -4.40 5.51
C PHE A 141 -17.74 -3.93 6.18
N GLY A 142 -18.24 -2.73 5.84
CA GLY A 142 -19.48 -2.20 6.42
C GLY A 142 -19.40 -1.84 7.90
N ALA A 143 -18.19 -1.72 8.45
CA ALA A 143 -17.92 -1.39 9.86
C ALA A 143 -18.06 0.11 10.15
#